data_AF-A0A7S3WPD4-F1
#
_entry.id   AF-A0A7S3WPD4-F1
#
_cell.length_a   1.000
_cell.length_b   1.000
_cell.length_c   1.000
_cell.angle_alpha   90.00
_cell.angle_beta   90.00
_cell.angle_gamma   90.00
#
_symmetry.space_group_name_H-M   'P 1'
#
loop_
_entity.id
_entity.type
_entity.pdbx_description
1 polymer ?
#
loop_
_entity_poly.entity_id
_entity_poly.type
_entity_poly.pdbx_seq_one_letter_code
_entity_poly.pdbx_strand_id
1 'polypeptide(L)'
;VQDTHARERSDRASGGRRVVMKRITLLNNQNQKQRTVVVTAAAADLEALASAAKSKLRLKRVTAFYTEDGTILQPGAPLHDDQRVLASVGERFVGAAPFVPIAQLAAVGDLHGERFELPGEKGAICWLPLGGGRLCLWHRPSRRSFSKLQQSGCSTICTLLGANEGADGIGAGARAAGLNWLWTELKVGREDYLSTDEAAERVTRAVADVQAALSRGESVLLHCSAGLHRTGTVAFGVLRACGWAPVEAKRGLQLMRPETAEQVGEARLALVERTILARVPPPHVQDEVVGGQPAHEVSEA
;
A
#
# COMPACT_ATOMS: atom_id res chain seq x y z
N VAL A 1 -32.61 -77.45 -10.81
CA VAL A 1 -31.60 -77.53 -11.91
C VAL A 1 -30.69 -76.33 -11.74
N GLN A 2 -29.46 -76.57 -11.26
CA GLN A 2 -28.19 -75.84 -11.53
C GLN A 2 -28.13 -74.32 -11.30
N ASP A 3 -27.02 -73.68 -10.91
CA ASP A 3 -25.79 -74.05 -10.24
C ASP A 3 -25.14 -72.73 -9.79
N THR A 4 -24.15 -72.83 -8.92
CA THR A 4 -23.29 -71.81 -8.32
C THR A 4 -22.68 -70.75 -9.25
N HIS A 5 -22.49 -69.50 -8.76
CA HIS A 5 -21.16 -68.84 -8.65
C HIS A 5 -21.23 -67.43 -8.04
N ALA A 6 -20.50 -67.26 -6.94
CA ALA A 6 -20.05 -65.97 -6.42
C ALA A 6 -19.01 -65.33 -7.36
N ARG A 7 -18.97 -63.98 -7.39
CA ARG A 7 -17.73 -63.19 -7.54
C ARG A 7 -17.96 -61.71 -7.22
N GLU A 8 -17.14 -61.23 -6.29
CA GLU A 8 -16.86 -59.84 -5.94
C GLU A 8 -16.57 -58.98 -7.19
N ARG A 9 -16.91 -57.68 -7.13
CA ARG A 9 -16.00 -56.60 -7.54
C ARG A 9 -16.54 -55.20 -7.23
N SER A 10 -15.68 -54.47 -6.52
CA SER A 10 -15.30 -53.08 -6.78
C SER A 10 -16.22 -51.99 -6.25
N ASP A 11 -15.81 -51.46 -5.10
CA ASP A 11 -15.67 -50.03 -4.85
C ASP A 11 -15.65 -49.19 -6.14
N ARG A 12 -16.54 -48.21 -6.20
CA ARG A 12 -16.24 -46.87 -6.71
C ARG A 12 -17.23 -45.90 -6.07
N ALA A 13 -16.83 -45.40 -4.91
CA ALA A 13 -17.29 -44.13 -4.39
C ALA A 13 -16.94 -43.03 -5.41
N SER A 14 -17.83 -42.74 -6.36
CA SER A 14 -17.76 -41.51 -7.15
C SER A 14 -18.37 -40.38 -6.32
N GLY A 15 -17.63 -39.94 -5.31
CA GLY A 15 -17.83 -38.65 -4.66
C GLY A 15 -17.52 -37.54 -5.66
N GLY A 16 -18.47 -37.26 -6.56
CA GLY A 16 -18.40 -36.12 -7.46
C GLY A 16 -18.45 -34.85 -6.65
N ARG A 17 -17.29 -34.30 -6.30
CA ARG A 17 -17.16 -32.95 -5.74
C ARG A 17 -17.84 -32.00 -6.73
N ARG A 18 -18.99 -31.44 -6.35
CA ARG A 18 -19.64 -30.37 -7.12
C ARG A 18 -18.62 -29.24 -7.26
N VAL A 19 -18.08 -29.06 -8.46
CA VAL A 19 -17.14 -27.98 -8.75
C VAL A 19 -17.93 -26.68 -8.62
N VAL A 20 -17.61 -25.89 -7.60
CA VAL A 20 -18.21 -24.57 -7.41
C VAL A 20 -17.71 -23.69 -8.54
N MET A 21 -18.62 -23.25 -9.39
CA MET A 21 -18.32 -22.33 -10.49
C MET A 21 -18.40 -20.89 -9.98
N LYS A 22 -17.55 -20.02 -10.52
CA LYS A 22 -17.41 -18.62 -10.17
C LYS A 22 -17.57 -17.73 -11.39
N ARG A 23 -18.25 -16.61 -11.21
CA ARG A 23 -18.44 -15.59 -12.25
C ARG A 23 -17.31 -14.56 -12.16
N ILE A 24 -16.46 -14.47 -13.19
CA ILE A 24 -15.28 -13.60 -13.22
C ILE A 24 -15.40 -12.60 -14.36
N THR A 25 -15.02 -11.35 -14.13
CA THR A 25 -14.92 -10.32 -15.18
C THR A 25 -13.48 -10.23 -15.66
N LEU A 26 -13.21 -10.73 -16.87
CA LEU A 26 -11.91 -10.55 -17.52
C LEU A 26 -11.84 -9.20 -18.24
N LEU A 27 -10.73 -8.49 -18.05
CA LEU A 27 -10.44 -7.20 -18.66
C LEU A 27 -9.24 -7.32 -19.59
N ASN A 28 -9.23 -6.50 -20.65
CA ASN A 28 -8.07 -6.35 -21.52
C ASN A 28 -7.12 -5.26 -20.96
N ASN A 29 -5.84 -5.60 -20.78
CA ASN A 29 -4.81 -4.67 -20.29
C ASN A 29 -4.57 -3.46 -21.23
N GLN A 30 -4.68 -3.64 -22.54
CA GLN A 30 -4.46 -2.60 -23.54
C GLN A 30 -5.69 -1.72 -23.75
N ASN A 31 -6.89 -2.23 -23.43
CA ASN A 31 -8.14 -1.49 -23.55
C ASN A 31 -9.15 -1.96 -22.50
N GLN A 32 -9.13 -1.35 -21.32
CA GLN A 32 -9.97 -1.77 -20.19
C GLN A 32 -11.49 -1.57 -20.42
N LYS A 33 -11.90 -0.85 -21.49
CA LYS A 33 -13.30 -0.80 -21.91
C LYS A 33 -13.75 -2.14 -22.50
N GLN A 34 -12.83 -2.95 -23.03
CA GLN A 34 -13.08 -4.32 -23.44
C GLN A 34 -13.01 -5.26 -22.24
N ARG A 35 -14.17 -5.80 -21.86
CA ARG A 35 -14.32 -6.76 -20.78
C ARG A 35 -15.30 -7.86 -21.16
N THR A 36 -15.19 -9.01 -20.53
CA THR A 36 -16.09 -10.14 -20.73
C THR A 36 -16.29 -10.89 -19.42
N VAL A 37 -17.45 -11.51 -19.26
CA VAL A 37 -17.74 -12.36 -18.10
C VAL A 37 -17.47 -13.82 -18.48
N VAL A 38 -16.77 -14.52 -17.60
CA VAL A 38 -16.42 -15.93 -17.72
C VAL A 38 -16.89 -16.66 -16.47
N VAL A 39 -17.49 -17.82 -16.66
CA VAL A 39 -17.83 -18.72 -15.57
C VAL A 39 -16.76 -19.82 -15.56
N THR A 40 -15.98 -19.91 -14.49
CA THR A 40 -14.85 -20.83 -14.35
C THR A 40 -14.89 -21.53 -12.98
N ALA A 41 -14.03 -22.52 -12.73
CA ALA A 41 -13.94 -23.15 -11.43
C ALA A 41 -13.54 -22.15 -10.34
N ALA A 42 -13.81 -22.48 -9.06
CA ALA A 42 -13.38 -21.66 -7.92
C ALA A 42 -11.86 -21.56 -7.74
N ALA A 43 -11.08 -22.32 -8.50
CA ALA A 43 -9.64 -22.23 -8.57
C ALA A 43 -9.23 -21.77 -9.97
N ALA A 44 -8.20 -20.91 -10.07
CA ALA A 44 -7.78 -20.29 -11.31
C ALA A 44 -7.17 -21.29 -12.30
N ASP A 45 -7.95 -21.68 -13.29
CA ASP A 45 -7.47 -22.39 -14.48
C ASP A 45 -7.00 -21.37 -15.53
N LEU A 46 -5.69 -21.15 -15.60
CA LEU A 46 -5.10 -20.15 -16.49
C LEU A 46 -5.27 -20.52 -17.97
N GLU A 47 -5.37 -21.80 -18.32
CA GLU A 47 -5.59 -22.23 -19.70
C GLU A 47 -7.03 -21.89 -20.14
N ALA A 48 -8.00 -22.16 -19.28
CA ALA A 48 -9.40 -21.79 -19.52
C ALA A 48 -9.56 -20.26 -19.64
N LEU A 49 -8.90 -19.49 -18.75
CA LEU A 49 -8.89 -18.04 -18.81
C LEU A 49 -8.19 -17.51 -20.08
N ALA A 50 -7.09 -18.14 -20.51
CA ALA A 50 -6.39 -17.77 -21.75
C ALA A 50 -7.23 -18.05 -22.99
N SER A 51 -7.94 -19.18 -23.02
CA SER A 51 -8.90 -19.51 -24.08
C SER A 51 -10.04 -18.50 -24.14
N ALA A 52 -10.58 -18.10 -22.98
CA ALA A 52 -11.62 -17.09 -22.89
C ALA A 52 -11.14 -15.69 -23.33
N ALA A 53 -9.93 -15.29 -22.92
CA ALA A 53 -9.34 -14.01 -23.35
C ALA A 53 -9.07 -13.99 -24.86
N LYS A 54 -8.59 -15.09 -25.44
CA LYS A 54 -8.39 -15.21 -26.89
C LYS A 54 -9.70 -15.12 -27.67
N SER A 55 -10.72 -15.88 -27.25
CA SER A 55 -12.01 -15.97 -27.97
C SER A 55 -12.90 -14.75 -27.77
N LYS A 56 -12.97 -14.20 -26.55
CA LYS A 56 -13.92 -13.13 -26.19
C LYS A 56 -13.30 -11.73 -26.12
N LEU A 57 -12.02 -11.60 -25.76
CA LEU A 57 -11.30 -10.31 -25.73
C LEU A 57 -10.41 -10.11 -26.96
N ARG A 58 -10.35 -11.09 -27.88
CA ARG A 58 -9.48 -11.08 -29.08
C ARG A 58 -7.99 -10.90 -28.75
N LEU A 59 -7.58 -11.25 -27.53
CA LEU A 59 -6.20 -11.15 -27.07
C LEU A 59 -5.40 -12.38 -27.51
N LYS A 60 -4.53 -12.21 -28.51
CA LYS A 60 -3.63 -13.28 -28.99
C LYS A 60 -2.38 -13.33 -28.12
N ARG A 61 -2.07 -14.50 -27.55
CA ARG A 61 -0.88 -14.76 -26.70
C ARG A 61 -0.89 -14.00 -25.37
N VAL A 62 -1.85 -14.35 -24.50
CA VAL A 62 -1.86 -13.86 -23.11
C VAL A 62 -0.59 -14.34 -22.41
N THR A 63 0.17 -13.41 -21.84
CA THR A 63 1.44 -13.66 -21.15
C THR A 63 1.27 -13.78 -19.63
N ALA A 64 0.24 -13.15 -19.06
CA ALA A 64 -0.08 -13.22 -17.64
C ALA A 64 -1.53 -12.79 -17.36
N PHE A 65 -2.02 -13.18 -16.19
CA PHE A 65 -3.26 -12.66 -15.59
C PHE A 65 -2.92 -11.94 -14.30
N TYR A 66 -3.61 -10.83 -14.05
CA TYR A 66 -3.43 -10.05 -12.83
C TYR A 66 -4.76 -9.86 -12.10
N THR A 67 -4.72 -9.87 -10.78
CA THR A 67 -5.83 -9.42 -9.94
C THR A 67 -5.89 -7.88 -9.91
N GLU A 68 -6.96 -7.30 -9.36
CA GLU A 68 -7.15 -5.83 -9.35
C GLU A 68 -6.07 -5.05 -8.60
N ASP A 69 -5.43 -5.71 -7.63
CA ASP A 69 -4.30 -5.21 -6.86
C ASP A 69 -2.96 -5.29 -7.61
N GLY A 70 -2.95 -5.81 -8.84
CA GLY A 70 -1.74 -5.92 -9.67
C GLY A 70 -0.92 -7.18 -9.40
N THR A 71 -1.41 -8.11 -8.58
CA THR A 71 -0.74 -9.38 -8.29
C THR A 71 -0.91 -10.35 -9.45
N ILE A 72 0.14 -11.09 -9.82
CA ILE A 72 0.05 -12.13 -10.85
C ILE A 72 -0.80 -13.29 -10.32
N LEU A 73 -1.89 -13.60 -11.02
CA LEU A 73 -2.77 -14.72 -10.71
C LEU A 73 -2.06 -16.04 -11.05
N GLN A 74 -1.78 -16.83 -10.02
CA GLN A 74 -1.12 -18.13 -10.15
C GLN A 74 -2.13 -19.24 -10.51
N PRO A 75 -1.70 -20.33 -11.18
CA PRO A 75 -2.54 -21.50 -11.38
C PRO A 75 -3.07 -22.04 -10.05
N GLY A 76 -4.37 -22.33 -9.98
CA GLY A 76 -5.03 -22.85 -8.78
C GLY A 76 -5.37 -21.83 -7.70
N ALA A 77 -5.04 -20.54 -7.89
CA ALA A 77 -5.40 -19.49 -6.94
C ALA A 77 -6.93 -19.39 -6.74
N PRO A 78 -7.42 -19.13 -5.51
CA PRO A 78 -8.85 -19.05 -5.26
C PRO A 78 -9.47 -17.86 -6.00
N LEU A 79 -10.65 -18.10 -6.59
CA LEU A 79 -11.44 -17.12 -7.30
C LEU A 79 -12.74 -16.83 -6.56
N HIS A 80 -13.13 -15.56 -6.57
CA HIS A 80 -14.35 -15.08 -5.93
C HIS A 80 -15.38 -14.66 -6.99
N ASP A 81 -16.66 -14.72 -6.64
CA ASP A 81 -17.71 -14.22 -7.53
C ASP A 81 -17.55 -12.72 -7.75
N ASP A 82 -17.73 -12.31 -9.00
CA ASP A 82 -17.62 -10.95 -9.52
C ASP A 82 -16.21 -10.36 -9.49
N GLN A 83 -15.19 -11.17 -9.18
CA GLN A 83 -13.80 -10.77 -9.21
C GLN A 83 -13.39 -10.30 -10.61
N ARG A 84 -12.57 -9.26 -10.64
CA ARG A 84 -12.00 -8.69 -11.86
C ARG A 84 -10.57 -9.19 -12.04
N VAL A 85 -10.29 -9.69 -13.24
CA VAL A 85 -8.98 -10.24 -13.61
C VAL A 85 -8.53 -9.60 -14.91
N LEU A 86 -7.32 -9.03 -14.91
CA LEU A 86 -6.72 -8.38 -16.06
C LEU A 86 -5.93 -9.40 -16.88
N ALA A 87 -6.35 -9.66 -18.11
CA ALA A 87 -5.60 -10.47 -19.07
C ALA A 87 -4.57 -9.58 -19.79
N SER A 88 -3.30 -9.98 -19.74
CA SER A 88 -2.19 -9.21 -20.30
C SER A 88 -1.58 -9.87 -21.54
N VAL A 89 -1.31 -9.07 -22.58
CA VAL A 89 -0.53 -9.47 -23.77
C VAL A 89 0.68 -8.55 -23.91
N GLY A 90 1.85 -9.14 -24.17
CA GLY A 90 3.11 -8.41 -24.36
C GLY A 90 3.91 -8.27 -23.06
N GLU A 91 4.60 -7.14 -22.90
CA GLU A 91 5.38 -6.85 -21.70
C GLU A 91 4.51 -6.88 -20.43
N ARG A 92 5.14 -7.14 -19.27
CA ARG A 92 4.46 -7.08 -17.95
C ARG A 92 3.69 -5.76 -17.88
N PHE A 93 2.50 -5.79 -17.28
CA PHE A 93 1.81 -4.54 -16.96
C PHE A 93 2.76 -3.62 -16.17
N VAL A 94 3.27 -2.57 -16.82
CA VAL A 94 4.07 -1.52 -16.18
C VAL A 94 3.10 -0.50 -15.60
N GLY A 95 2.44 -0.86 -14.51
CA GLY A 95 2.00 0.11 -13.52
C GLY A 95 3.15 0.31 -12.55
N ALA A 96 3.97 1.33 -12.79
CA ALA A 96 5.09 1.80 -11.94
C ALA A 96 6.08 0.73 -11.42
N ALA A 97 7.24 0.66 -12.08
CA ALA A 97 8.53 0.11 -11.62
C ALA A 97 8.63 -1.42 -11.35
N PRO A 98 9.83 -2.02 -11.49
CA PRO A 98 10.01 -3.47 -11.44
C PRO A 98 9.78 -4.07 -10.05
N PHE A 99 9.11 -5.22 -10.05
CA PHE A 99 8.86 -6.14 -8.94
C PHE A 99 10.18 -6.77 -8.43
N VAL A 100 10.49 -6.56 -7.16
CA VAL A 100 11.39 -7.43 -6.38
C VAL A 100 10.55 -8.62 -5.87
N PRO A 101 10.96 -9.88 -6.09
CA PRO A 101 10.15 -11.03 -5.71
C PRO A 101 9.88 -11.14 -4.21
N ILE A 102 8.59 -11.33 -3.86
CA ILE A 102 8.03 -11.57 -2.52
C ILE A 102 8.63 -12.79 -1.79
N ALA A 103 9.46 -13.61 -2.45
CA ALA A 103 10.10 -14.76 -1.82
C ALA A 103 11.08 -14.39 -0.67
N GLN A 104 11.50 -13.12 -0.56
CA GLN A 104 12.30 -12.63 0.57
C GLN A 104 11.53 -11.76 1.59
N LEU A 105 10.23 -11.53 1.38
CA LEU A 105 9.31 -11.01 2.41
C LEU A 105 8.28 -12.08 2.76
N ALA A 106 8.76 -13.29 3.04
CA ALA A 106 7.99 -14.36 3.66
C ALA A 106 7.65 -14.00 5.12
N ALA A 107 6.85 -12.95 5.30
CA ALA A 107 6.12 -12.58 6.50
C ALA A 107 5.22 -11.35 6.21
N VAL A 108 4.22 -11.48 5.34
CA VAL A 108 3.00 -10.66 5.51
C VAL A 108 2.26 -11.25 6.71
N GLY A 109 2.81 -11.02 7.90
CA GLY A 109 2.02 -10.96 9.10
C GLY A 109 1.02 -9.83 8.92
N ASP A 110 -0.21 -10.03 9.38
CA ASP A 110 -1.27 -9.02 9.44
C ASP A 110 -0.73 -7.58 9.55
N LEU A 111 -1.10 -6.72 8.60
CA LEU A 111 -0.89 -5.29 8.72
C LEU A 111 -1.60 -4.78 9.98
N HIS A 112 -0.84 -4.58 11.05
CA HIS A 112 -1.32 -4.13 12.34
C HIS A 112 -0.84 -2.72 12.61
N GLY A 113 -1.75 -1.88 13.11
CA GLY A 113 -1.42 -0.57 13.64
C GLY A 113 -1.60 -0.55 15.15
N GLU A 114 -0.70 0.11 15.86
CA GLU A 114 -0.81 0.29 17.30
C GLU A 114 -1.75 1.47 17.60
N ARG A 115 -2.92 1.18 18.14
CA ARG A 115 -3.92 2.21 18.48
C ARG A 115 -3.66 2.81 19.85
N PHE A 116 -3.62 4.13 19.93
CA PHE A 116 -3.47 4.88 21.17
C PHE A 116 -4.62 5.86 21.33
N GLU A 117 -5.40 5.68 22.41
CA GLU A 117 -6.42 6.65 22.82
C GLU A 117 -5.74 7.88 23.41
N LEU A 118 -6.22 9.08 23.04
CA LEU A 118 -5.72 10.35 23.55
C LEU A 118 -6.79 10.98 24.45
N PRO A 119 -6.69 10.84 25.79
CA PRO A 119 -7.74 11.28 26.70
C PRO A 119 -8.13 12.76 26.49
N GLY A 120 -9.41 13.02 26.30
CA GLY A 120 -9.94 14.37 26.08
C GLY A 120 -9.68 14.97 24.69
N GLU A 121 -9.14 14.20 23.74
CA GLU A 121 -9.10 14.56 22.32
C GLU A 121 -10.21 13.82 21.56
N LYS A 122 -10.58 14.31 20.37
CA LYS A 122 -11.52 13.59 19.51
C LYS A 122 -10.80 12.49 18.74
N GLY A 123 -10.93 11.27 19.22
CA GLY A 123 -10.47 10.04 18.57
C GLY A 123 -9.08 9.60 18.99
N ALA A 124 -8.74 8.37 18.58
CA ALA A 124 -7.43 7.77 18.77
C ALA A 124 -6.49 8.13 17.63
N ILE A 125 -5.20 7.90 17.84
CA ILE A 125 -4.22 7.76 16.77
C ILE A 125 -3.90 6.28 16.56
N CYS A 126 -3.44 5.94 15.37
CA CYS A 126 -3.01 4.59 15.02
C CYS A 126 -1.64 4.68 14.36
N TRP A 127 -0.62 4.14 15.02
CA TRP A 127 0.73 4.10 14.50
C TRP A 127 0.90 2.89 13.59
N LEU A 128 1.31 3.13 12.36
CA LEU A 128 1.67 2.11 11.39
C LEU A 128 3.20 2.00 11.33
N PRO A 129 3.79 0.84 11.66
CA PRO A 129 5.21 0.60 11.44
C PRO A 129 5.58 0.82 9.97
N LEU A 130 6.60 1.63 9.71
CA LEU A 130 7.01 1.98 8.35
C LEU A 130 8.49 2.35 8.28
N GLY A 131 9.26 1.59 7.50
CA GLY A 131 10.71 1.73 7.45
C GLY A 131 11.33 1.41 8.81
N GLY A 132 12.22 2.27 9.31
CA GLY A 132 12.80 2.14 10.66
C GLY A 132 11.94 2.70 11.79
N GLY A 133 10.84 3.40 11.47
CA GLY A 133 10.02 4.15 12.41
C GLY A 133 8.54 3.83 12.30
N ARG A 134 7.68 4.81 12.60
CA ARG A 134 6.23 4.65 12.51
C ARG A 134 5.53 5.95 12.09
N LEU A 135 4.47 5.81 11.32
CA LEU A 135 3.67 6.91 10.78
C LEU A 135 2.27 6.87 11.39
N CYS A 136 1.71 8.03 11.75
CA CYS A 136 0.28 8.15 12.01
C CYS A 136 -0.30 9.40 11.34
N LEU A 137 -1.60 9.39 11.10
CA LEU A 137 -2.33 10.47 10.44
C LEU A 137 -3.31 11.10 11.41
N TRP A 138 -3.36 12.42 11.43
CA TRP A 138 -4.33 13.10 12.29
C TRP A 138 -4.79 14.45 11.74
N HIS A 139 -5.78 15.02 12.43
CA HIS A 139 -6.19 16.39 12.23
C HIS A 139 -5.20 17.35 12.92
N ARG A 140 -5.43 18.65 12.73
CA ARG A 140 -4.61 19.70 13.36
C ARG A 140 -4.50 19.51 14.88
N PRO A 141 -3.28 19.33 15.44
CA PRO A 141 -3.09 19.28 16.88
C PRO A 141 -3.49 20.60 17.55
N SER A 142 -4.13 20.51 18.71
CA SER A 142 -4.35 21.68 19.58
C SER A 142 -3.14 21.90 20.49
N ARG A 143 -3.08 23.07 21.15
CA ARG A 143 -2.02 23.36 22.14
C ARG A 143 -1.94 22.32 23.26
N ARG A 144 -3.06 21.68 23.62
CA ARG A 144 -3.12 20.65 24.67
C ARG A 144 -2.75 19.26 24.16
N SER A 145 -2.74 19.06 22.84
CA SER A 145 -2.52 17.76 22.23
C SER A 145 -1.02 17.41 22.20
N PHE A 146 -0.11 18.39 22.15
CA PHE A 146 1.33 18.14 22.02
C PHE A 146 1.94 17.28 23.12
N SER A 147 1.60 17.54 24.39
CA SER A 147 2.08 16.72 25.50
C SER A 147 1.56 15.28 25.44
N LYS A 148 0.31 15.10 25.02
CA LYS A 148 -0.30 13.76 24.86
C LYS A 148 0.31 13.00 23.70
N LEU A 149 0.60 13.69 22.59
CA LEU A 149 1.30 13.11 21.45
C LEU A 149 2.71 12.68 21.82
N GLN A 150 3.43 13.51 22.59
CA GLN A 150 4.75 13.13 23.11
C GLN A 150 4.65 11.89 24.02
N GLN A 151 3.64 11.81 24.89
CA GLN A 151 3.38 10.64 25.75
C GLN A 151 2.98 9.38 24.97
N SER A 152 2.37 9.50 23.80
CA SER A 152 2.11 8.35 22.91
C SER A 152 3.35 7.92 22.11
N GLY A 153 4.50 8.54 22.40
CA GLY A 153 5.78 8.28 21.75
C GLY A 153 5.90 8.90 20.36
N CYS A 154 5.14 9.96 20.05
CA CYS A 154 5.43 10.82 18.91
C CYS A 154 6.77 11.53 19.16
N SER A 155 7.63 11.56 18.15
CA SER A 155 8.88 12.33 18.19
C SER A 155 8.86 13.51 17.24
N THR A 156 7.96 13.49 16.24
CA THR A 156 8.03 14.41 15.10
C THR A 156 6.64 14.74 14.58
N ILE A 157 6.36 16.03 14.42
CA ILE A 157 5.13 16.52 13.79
C ILE A 157 5.47 17.05 12.40
N CYS A 158 4.84 16.47 11.38
CA CYS A 158 4.87 16.97 10.02
C CYS A 158 3.58 17.74 9.72
N THR A 159 3.73 19.03 9.47
CA THR A 159 2.64 19.97 9.19
C THR A 159 2.57 20.26 7.69
N LEU A 160 1.36 20.13 7.12
CA LEU A 160 1.06 20.45 5.71
C LEU A 160 0.21 21.72 5.54
N LEU A 161 0.10 22.54 6.58
CA LEU A 161 -0.69 23.77 6.59
C LEU A 161 -0.03 24.86 5.74
N GLY A 162 -0.86 25.67 5.08
CA GLY A 162 -0.48 26.96 4.50
C GLY A 162 0.06 27.92 5.57
N ALA A 163 0.87 28.91 5.17
CA ALA A 163 1.40 29.91 6.11
C ALA A 163 0.27 30.61 6.89
N ASN A 164 -0.82 30.94 6.21
CA ASN A 164 -1.98 31.62 6.80
C ASN A 164 -2.94 30.68 7.57
N GLU A 165 -2.64 29.38 7.64
CA GLU A 165 -3.42 28.43 8.42
C GLU A 165 -2.86 28.23 9.85
N GLY A 166 -1.83 29.00 10.23
CA GLY A 166 -1.24 28.99 11.57
C GLY A 166 -0.29 27.81 11.81
N ALA A 167 0.53 27.49 10.81
CA ALA A 167 1.59 26.49 10.90
C ALA A 167 2.63 26.84 11.97
N ASP A 168 3.02 28.11 12.08
CA ASP A 168 4.02 28.57 13.07
C ASP A 168 3.60 28.28 14.51
N GLY A 169 2.31 28.44 14.82
CA GLY A 169 1.77 28.08 16.14
C GLY A 169 1.88 26.59 16.44
N ILE A 170 1.78 25.74 15.42
CA ILE A 170 2.01 24.30 15.56
C ILE A 170 3.50 24.03 15.79
N GLY A 171 4.38 24.68 15.03
CA GLY A 171 5.82 24.53 15.19
C GLY A 171 6.33 24.97 16.56
N ALA A 172 5.86 26.11 17.05
CA ALA A 172 6.16 26.59 18.39
C ALA A 172 5.66 25.60 19.47
N GLY A 173 4.44 25.08 19.32
CA GLY A 173 3.86 24.11 20.24
C GLY A 173 4.61 22.77 20.26
N ALA A 174 4.99 22.26 19.09
CA ALA A 174 5.77 21.03 18.94
C ALA A 174 7.13 21.17 19.63
N ARG A 175 7.87 22.24 19.33
CA ARG A 175 9.19 22.51 19.93
C ARG A 175 9.10 22.71 21.44
N ALA A 176 8.09 23.43 21.93
CA ALA A 176 7.87 23.60 23.37
C ALA A 176 7.58 22.28 24.10
N ALA A 177 7.05 21.28 23.40
CA ALA A 177 6.84 19.93 23.91
C ALA A 177 8.03 18.98 23.68
N GLY A 178 9.16 19.48 23.17
CA GLY A 178 10.35 18.66 22.88
C GLY A 178 10.23 17.79 21.62
N LEU A 179 9.31 18.11 20.71
CA LEU A 179 9.11 17.38 19.44
C LEU A 179 9.85 18.05 18.29
N ASN A 180 10.36 17.25 17.36
CA ASN A 180 10.82 17.73 16.06
C ASN A 180 9.64 18.27 15.25
N TRP A 181 9.90 19.27 14.41
CA TRP A 181 8.88 19.85 13.54
C TRP A 181 9.37 19.93 12.09
N LEU A 182 8.63 19.27 11.22
CA LEU A 182 8.77 19.35 9.78
C LEU A 182 7.61 20.15 9.22
N TRP A 183 7.89 21.11 8.35
CA TRP A 183 6.84 21.92 7.72
C TRP A 183 7.05 22.01 6.23
N THR A 184 6.05 21.54 5.49
CA THR A 184 5.92 21.83 4.06
C THR A 184 4.61 22.56 3.85
N GLU A 185 4.70 23.77 3.30
CA GLU A 185 3.51 24.52 2.94
C GLU A 185 2.79 23.89 1.74
N LEU A 186 1.54 23.44 1.94
CA LEU A 186 0.65 23.02 0.87
C LEU A 186 -0.62 23.87 0.90
N LYS A 187 -0.76 24.76 -0.09
CA LYS A 187 -1.89 25.71 -0.18
C LYS A 187 -3.23 24.99 -0.33
N VAL A 188 -4.25 25.50 0.34
CA VAL A 188 -5.66 25.13 0.09
C VAL A 188 -6.12 25.91 -1.12
N GLY A 189 -6.84 25.30 -2.07
CA GLY A 189 -7.40 26.10 -3.15
C GLY A 189 -8.26 25.37 -4.13
N ARG A 190 -7.73 24.39 -4.87
CA ARG A 190 -8.46 23.77 -5.98
C ARG A 190 -7.85 22.41 -6.32
N GLU A 191 -8.66 21.53 -6.89
CA GLU A 191 -8.24 20.19 -7.32
C GLU A 191 -7.12 20.23 -8.38
N ASP A 192 -7.01 21.35 -9.10
CA ASP A 192 -5.95 21.65 -10.07
C ASP A 192 -4.59 22.02 -9.42
N TYR A 193 -4.56 22.55 -8.19
CA TYR A 193 -3.32 23.03 -7.56
C TYR A 193 -2.31 21.90 -7.41
N LEU A 194 -2.75 20.71 -6.98
CA LEU A 194 -1.86 19.55 -6.85
C LEU A 194 -1.28 19.12 -8.21
N SER A 195 -1.93 19.47 -9.33
CA SER A 195 -1.44 19.18 -10.68
C SER A 195 -0.40 20.19 -11.17
N THR A 196 -0.07 21.23 -10.40
CA THR A 196 1.01 22.17 -10.70
C THR A 196 2.38 21.60 -10.34
N ASP A 197 3.43 21.98 -11.06
CA ASP A 197 4.79 21.56 -10.74
C ASP A 197 5.24 22.05 -9.35
N GLU A 198 4.87 23.28 -8.95
CA GLU A 198 5.14 23.82 -7.62
C GLU A 198 4.56 22.91 -6.54
N ALA A 199 3.29 22.50 -6.66
CA ALA A 199 2.68 21.61 -5.69
C ALA A 199 3.31 20.22 -5.72
N ALA A 200 3.66 19.70 -6.90
CA ALA A 200 4.33 18.42 -7.03
C ALA A 200 5.70 18.42 -6.36
N GLU A 201 6.50 19.47 -6.51
CA GLU A 201 7.78 19.64 -5.81
C GLU A 201 7.60 19.71 -4.29
N ARG A 202 6.61 20.46 -3.81
CA ARG A 202 6.31 20.57 -2.38
C ARG A 202 5.89 19.21 -1.81
N VAL A 203 4.99 18.50 -2.48
CA VAL A 203 4.58 17.14 -2.05
C VAL A 203 5.77 16.18 -2.08
N THR A 204 6.61 16.23 -3.12
CA THR A 204 7.83 15.41 -3.21
C THR A 204 8.76 15.68 -2.03
N ARG A 205 8.98 16.95 -1.68
CA ARG A 205 9.79 17.34 -0.52
C ARG A 205 9.19 16.83 0.79
N ALA A 206 7.88 17.01 1.00
CA ALA A 206 7.23 16.49 2.20
C ALA A 206 7.35 14.97 2.33
N VAL A 207 7.23 14.24 1.22
CA VAL A 207 7.42 12.79 1.18
C VAL A 207 8.85 12.42 1.57
N ALA A 208 9.85 13.08 0.96
CA ALA A 208 11.26 12.83 1.25
C ALA A 208 11.63 13.17 2.71
N ASP A 209 11.16 14.29 3.25
CA ASP A 209 11.43 14.71 4.63
C ASP A 209 10.85 13.72 5.64
N VAL A 210 9.62 13.24 5.40
CA VAL A 210 8.98 12.22 6.26
C VAL A 210 9.69 10.87 6.13
N GLN A 211 10.05 10.45 4.91
CA GLN A 211 10.80 9.21 4.69
C GLN A 211 12.15 9.24 5.41
N ALA A 212 12.86 10.36 5.37
CA ALA A 212 14.12 10.55 6.07
C ALA A 212 13.95 10.53 7.60
N ALA A 213 12.85 11.05 8.13
CA ALA A 213 12.53 10.92 9.55
C ALA A 213 12.27 9.46 9.95
N LEU A 214 11.48 8.74 9.15
CA LEU A 214 11.18 7.32 9.37
C LEU A 214 12.45 6.45 9.30
N SER A 215 13.39 6.74 8.38
CA SER A 215 14.65 5.99 8.29
C SER A 215 15.58 6.20 9.50
N ARG A 216 15.42 7.30 10.24
CA ARG A 216 16.08 7.54 11.53
C ARG A 216 15.35 6.90 12.73
N GLY A 217 14.26 6.18 12.48
CA GLY A 217 13.46 5.55 13.53
C GLY A 217 12.48 6.49 14.23
N GLU A 218 12.19 7.65 13.64
CA GLU A 218 11.27 8.62 14.25
C GLU A 218 9.80 8.16 14.15
N SER A 219 9.01 8.58 15.14
CA SER A 219 7.55 8.42 15.17
C SER A 219 6.89 9.70 14.67
N VAL A 220 6.45 9.68 13.42
CA VAL A 220 6.01 10.88 12.68
C VAL A 220 4.49 10.98 12.65
N LEU A 221 3.94 12.04 13.24
CA LEU A 221 2.54 12.42 13.05
C LEU A 221 2.42 13.37 11.86
N LEU A 222 1.69 12.96 10.82
CA LEU A 222 1.43 13.76 9.63
C LEU A 222 0.02 14.37 9.71
N HIS A 223 -0.08 15.69 9.55
CA HIS A 223 -1.38 16.37 9.62
C HIS A 223 -1.52 17.54 8.63
N CYS A 224 -2.76 17.93 8.40
CA CYS A 224 -3.12 19.21 7.81
C CYS A 224 -4.18 19.89 8.68
N SER A 225 -5.21 20.52 8.10
CA SER A 225 -6.32 21.07 8.89
C SER A 225 -7.22 19.95 9.42
N ALA A 226 -7.97 19.28 8.52
CA ALA A 226 -8.87 18.18 8.89
C ALA A 226 -8.22 16.78 8.88
N GLY A 227 -6.98 16.67 8.40
CA GLY A 227 -6.30 15.37 8.29
C GLY A 227 -6.74 14.51 7.10
N LEU A 228 -7.41 15.10 6.11
CA LEU A 228 -8.09 14.36 5.02
C LEU A 228 -7.28 14.41 3.71
N HIS A 229 -7.43 15.47 2.92
CA HIS A 229 -6.90 15.52 1.56
C HIS A 229 -5.36 15.59 1.48
N ARG A 230 -4.75 16.69 1.95
CA ARG A 230 -3.29 16.90 1.91
C ARG A 230 -2.56 15.79 2.65
N THR A 231 -3.08 15.42 3.81
CA THR A 231 -2.57 14.33 4.64
C THR A 231 -2.60 13.01 3.89
N GLY A 232 -3.73 12.62 3.30
CA GLY A 232 -3.85 11.39 2.53
C GLY A 232 -2.92 11.38 1.31
N THR A 233 -2.81 12.49 0.58
CA THR A 233 -1.91 12.61 -0.59
C THR A 233 -0.46 12.36 -0.20
N VAL A 234 0.05 13.07 0.82
CA VAL A 234 1.45 12.93 1.25
C VAL A 234 1.67 11.57 1.90
N ALA A 235 0.76 11.10 2.75
CA ALA A 235 0.86 9.78 3.39
C ALA A 235 0.92 8.64 2.38
N PHE A 236 0.07 8.68 1.34
CA PHE A 236 0.13 7.73 0.25
C PHE A 236 1.49 7.78 -0.46
N GLY A 237 1.99 8.99 -0.76
CA GLY A 237 3.32 9.18 -1.33
C GLY A 237 4.44 8.59 -0.48
N VAL A 238 4.39 8.77 0.84
CA VAL A 238 5.34 8.19 1.80
C VAL A 238 5.29 6.67 1.77
N LEU A 239 4.11 6.06 1.88
CA LEU A 239 3.95 4.60 1.85
C LEU A 239 4.50 4.01 0.55
N ARG A 240 4.18 4.63 -0.58
CA ARG A 240 4.67 4.23 -1.91
C ARG A 240 6.18 4.42 -2.06
N ALA A 241 6.73 5.52 -1.57
CA ALA A 241 8.18 5.76 -1.55
C ALA A 241 8.93 4.77 -0.64
N CYS A 242 8.28 4.25 0.39
CA CYS A 242 8.77 3.16 1.24
C CYS A 242 8.61 1.76 0.60
N GLY A 243 8.19 1.68 -0.67
CA GLY A 243 8.13 0.43 -1.44
C GLY A 243 6.81 -0.35 -1.34
N TRP A 244 5.80 0.17 -0.62
CA TRP A 244 4.52 -0.53 -0.49
C TRP A 244 3.74 -0.49 -1.78
N ALA A 245 3.03 -1.56 -2.15
CA ALA A 245 2.16 -1.55 -3.32
C ALA A 245 0.99 -0.54 -3.15
N PRO A 246 0.37 -0.05 -4.24
CA PRO A 246 -0.76 0.88 -4.16
C PRO A 246 -1.91 0.41 -3.26
N VAL A 247 -2.26 -0.87 -3.33
CA VAL A 247 -3.33 -1.44 -2.50
C VAL A 247 -2.94 -1.49 -1.03
N GLU A 248 -1.70 -1.86 -0.72
CA GLU A 248 -1.16 -1.87 0.64
C GLU A 248 -1.11 -0.46 1.21
N ALA A 249 -0.67 0.52 0.41
CA ALA A 249 -0.63 1.91 0.81
C ALA A 249 -2.04 2.44 1.14
N LYS A 250 -3.06 2.12 0.31
CA LYS A 250 -4.46 2.47 0.63
C LYS A 250 -4.94 1.79 1.92
N ARG A 251 -4.60 0.51 2.13
CA ARG A 251 -4.93 -0.20 3.38
C ARG A 251 -4.21 0.42 4.59
N GLY A 252 -2.97 0.87 4.43
CA GLY A 252 -2.23 1.61 5.44
C GLY A 252 -2.91 2.93 5.82
N LEU A 253 -3.41 3.69 4.85
CA LEU A 253 -4.24 4.87 5.13
C LEU A 253 -5.49 4.49 5.93
N GLN A 254 -6.19 3.42 5.53
CA GLN A 254 -7.41 2.97 6.20
C GLN A 254 -7.14 2.56 7.65
N LEU A 255 -6.01 1.87 7.90
CA LEU A 255 -5.60 1.46 9.24
C LEU A 255 -5.23 2.65 10.12
N MET A 256 -4.46 3.61 9.59
CA MET A 256 -4.07 4.79 10.35
C MET A 256 -5.26 5.71 10.62
N ARG A 257 -6.10 5.96 9.60
CA ARG A 257 -7.26 6.85 9.69
C ARG A 257 -8.28 6.61 8.56
N PRO A 258 -9.38 5.87 8.82
CA PRO A 258 -10.42 5.54 7.84
C PRO A 258 -10.94 6.74 7.04
N GLU A 259 -11.21 7.86 7.71
CA GLU A 259 -11.77 9.05 7.06
C GLU A 259 -10.78 9.69 6.08
N THR A 260 -9.48 9.53 6.32
CA THR A 260 -8.44 9.98 5.38
C THR A 260 -8.44 9.13 4.12
N ALA A 261 -8.52 7.81 4.26
CA ALA A 261 -8.55 6.89 3.13
C ALA A 261 -9.80 7.08 2.27
N GLU A 262 -10.94 7.32 2.90
CA GLU A 262 -12.21 7.57 2.21
C GLU A 262 -12.19 8.89 1.42
N GLN A 263 -11.64 9.96 2.01
CA GLN A 263 -11.77 11.31 1.43
C GLN A 263 -10.61 11.75 0.54
N VAL A 264 -9.44 11.10 0.59
CA VAL A 264 -8.27 11.52 -0.22
C VAL A 264 -8.61 11.57 -1.72
N GLY A 265 -9.40 10.61 -2.20
CA GLY A 265 -9.90 10.53 -3.57
C GLY A 265 -8.87 10.00 -4.58
N GLU A 266 -9.35 9.18 -5.53
CA GLU A 266 -8.51 8.49 -6.52
C GLU A 266 -7.70 9.44 -7.41
N ALA A 267 -8.24 10.63 -7.73
CA ALA A 267 -7.53 11.62 -8.55
C ALA A 267 -6.20 12.05 -7.92
N ARG A 268 -6.17 12.24 -6.59
CA ARG A 268 -4.97 12.64 -5.86
C ARG A 268 -3.97 11.49 -5.75
N LEU A 269 -4.45 10.27 -5.53
CA LEU A 269 -3.58 9.09 -5.49
C LEU A 269 -2.93 8.83 -6.86
N ALA A 270 -3.72 8.93 -7.93
CA ALA A 270 -3.22 8.77 -9.28
C ALA A 270 -2.22 9.87 -9.67
N LEU A 271 -2.37 11.09 -9.15
CA LEU A 271 -1.37 12.16 -9.32
C LEU A 271 -0.05 11.79 -8.62
N VAL A 272 -0.09 11.25 -7.41
CA VAL A 272 1.12 10.80 -6.71
C VAL A 272 1.89 9.78 -7.54
N GLU A 273 1.20 8.77 -8.07
CA GLU A 273 1.80 7.73 -8.93
C GLU A 273 2.48 8.31 -10.18
N ARG A 274 1.85 9.30 -10.83
CA ARG A 274 2.36 9.87 -12.09
C ARG A 274 3.49 10.87 -11.90
N THR A 275 3.45 11.66 -10.83
CA THR A 275 4.24 12.90 -10.75
C THR A 275 5.24 12.89 -9.61
N ILE A 276 4.91 12.23 -8.49
CA ILE A 276 5.69 12.32 -7.25
C ILE A 276 6.70 11.18 -7.18
N LEU A 277 6.29 9.94 -7.43
CA LEU A 277 7.17 8.78 -7.22
C LEU A 277 8.40 8.78 -8.12
N ALA A 278 8.33 9.38 -9.31
CA ALA A 278 9.48 9.54 -10.19
C ALA A 278 10.52 10.55 -9.66
N ARG A 279 10.15 11.39 -8.68
CA ARG A 279 10.96 12.49 -8.15
C ARG A 279 11.48 12.23 -6.73
N VAL A 280 10.94 11.21 -6.04
CA VAL A 280 11.37 10.84 -4.68
C VAL A 280 12.56 9.88 -4.79
N PRO A 281 13.67 10.13 -4.07
CA PRO A 281 14.80 9.20 -4.06
C PRO A 281 14.37 7.83 -3.51
N PRO A 282 14.95 6.73 -4.00
CA PRO A 282 14.66 5.41 -3.45
C PRO A 282 15.02 5.38 -1.95
N PRO A 283 14.32 4.57 -1.15
CA PRO A 283 14.68 4.41 0.25
C PRO A 283 16.15 4.02 0.35
N HIS A 284 16.91 4.69 1.23
CA HIS A 284 18.27 4.28 1.53
C HIS A 284 18.20 2.86 2.09
N VAL A 285 18.56 1.88 1.26
CA VAL A 285 18.93 0.54 1.73
C VAL A 285 20.18 0.78 2.57
N GLN A 286 20.07 0.63 3.89
CA GLN A 286 21.27 0.52 4.70
C GLN A 286 21.96 -0.74 4.19
N ASP A 287 23.10 -0.55 3.51
CA ASP A 287 23.99 -1.66 3.19
C ASP A 287 24.18 -2.46 4.47
N GLU A 288 23.84 -3.75 4.42
CA GLU A 288 24.24 -4.67 5.47
C GLU A 288 25.74 -4.47 5.67
N VAL A 289 26.11 -3.94 6.83
CA VAL A 289 27.49 -3.96 7.29
C VAL A 289 27.83 -5.42 7.47
N VAL A 290 28.28 -6.05 6.39
CA VAL A 290 28.95 -7.35 6.43
C VAL A 290 30.09 -7.15 7.41
N GLY A 291 29.95 -7.78 8.58
CA GLY A 291 30.89 -7.67 9.67
C GLY A 291 32.30 -8.04 9.22
N GLY A 292 33.10 -7.02 8.92
CA GLY A 292 34.54 -7.13 8.98
C GLY A 292 34.93 -7.22 10.45
N GLN A 293 35.22 -8.43 10.92
CA GLN A 293 35.87 -8.64 12.20
C GLN A 293 37.13 -7.77 12.26
N PRO A 294 37.38 -7.02 13.35
CA PRO A 294 38.69 -6.46 13.56
C PRO A 294 39.65 -7.62 13.84
N ALA A 295 40.71 -7.72 13.04
CA ALA A 295 41.84 -8.55 13.36
C ALA A 295 42.41 -8.09 14.70
N HIS A 296 42.29 -8.93 15.72
CA HIS A 296 43.04 -8.81 16.96
C HIS A 296 44.52 -8.90 16.62
N GLU A 297 45.21 -7.76 16.63
CA GLU A 297 46.67 -7.73 16.72
C GLU A 297 47.03 -8.17 18.15
N VAL A 298 47.48 -9.41 18.25
CA VAL A 298 48.06 -9.97 19.46
C VAL A 298 49.46 -9.37 19.59
N SER A 299 49.61 -8.51 20.60
CA SER A 299 50.89 -8.15 21.20
C SER A 299 51.54 -9.41 21.76
N GLU A 300 52.72 -9.79 21.26
CA GLU A 300 53.70 -10.58 22.00
C GLU A 300 55.15 -10.16 21.64
N ALA A 301 55.87 -9.82 22.72
CA ALA A 301 57.33 -9.86 22.97
C ALA A 301 58.29 -9.00 22.13
#